data_AF-D5RNV0-F1
#
_entry.id   AF-D5RNV0-F1
#
_cell.length_a   1.000
_cell.length_b   1.000
_cell.length_c   1.000
_cell.angle_alpha   90.00
_cell.angle_beta   90.00
_cell.angle_gamma   90.00
#
_symmetry.space_group_name_H-M   'P 1'
#
loop_
_entity.id
_entity.type
_entity.pdbx_description
1 polymer ?
#
loop_
_entity_poly.entity_id
_entity_poly.type
_entity_poly.pdbx_seq_one_letter_code
_entity_poly.pdbx_strand_id
1 'polypeptide(L)'
;MIARLTRGLSPGWARRLPGAALATLAFTLWSLAFVALYGAVSVGCAAGWEMVAIGPASLQRLVMLAVWLLHLALLGLLGWAAWSAAPLDDAEQSFRRVVGFGGCVLALAATFWTGLPVLMTSSCA
;
A
#
# COMPACT_ATOMS: atom_id res chain seq x y z
N MET A 1 -8.01 19.99 -16.84
CA MET A 1 -8.11 18.92 -17.86
C MET A 1 -7.86 17.52 -17.28
N ILE A 2 -6.91 17.35 -16.35
CA ILE A 2 -6.56 16.05 -15.71
C ILE A 2 -7.74 15.39 -14.97
N ALA A 3 -8.61 16.16 -14.30
CA ALA A 3 -9.73 15.65 -13.52
C ALA A 3 -10.90 15.01 -14.33
N ARG A 4 -10.90 15.11 -15.67
CA ARG A 4 -11.88 14.41 -16.52
C ARG A 4 -11.43 13.01 -16.92
N LEU A 5 -10.12 12.79 -17.07
CA LEU A 5 -9.57 11.49 -17.45
C LEU A 5 -9.71 10.46 -16.32
N THR A 6 -9.59 10.88 -15.06
CA THR A 6 -9.69 9.99 -13.90
C THR A 6 -11.13 9.54 -13.58
N ARG A 7 -12.16 10.25 -14.08
CA ARG A 7 -13.57 9.90 -13.87
C ARG A 7 -13.97 8.60 -14.59
N GLY A 8 -13.37 8.31 -15.75
CA GLY A 8 -13.66 7.13 -16.55
C GLY A 8 -13.16 5.81 -15.94
N LEU A 9 -12.13 5.88 -15.08
CA LEU A 9 -11.54 4.71 -14.41
C LEU A 9 -12.01 4.55 -12.95
N SER A 10 -12.90 5.42 -12.46
CA SER A 10 -13.32 5.40 -11.04
C SER A 10 -14.00 4.07 -10.72
N PRO A 11 -13.45 3.26 -9.79
CA PRO A 11 -14.05 1.99 -9.46
C PRO A 11 -15.39 2.22 -8.77
N GLY A 12 -16.48 1.80 -9.41
CA GLY A 12 -17.84 2.01 -8.89
C GLY A 12 -18.07 1.41 -7.50
N TRP A 13 -17.28 0.40 -7.12
CA TRP A 13 -17.30 -0.20 -5.78
C TRP A 13 -16.90 0.78 -4.68
N ALA A 14 -15.92 1.67 -4.93
CA ALA A 14 -15.43 2.60 -3.93
C ALA A 14 -16.53 3.58 -3.52
N ARG A 15 -17.38 4.02 -4.46
CA ARG A 15 -18.50 4.94 -4.17
C ARG A 15 -19.44 4.43 -3.10
N ARG A 16 -19.66 3.12 -3.00
CA ARG A 16 -20.60 2.50 -2.05
C ARG A 16 -20.03 2.27 -0.66
N LEU A 17 -18.72 2.43 -0.47
CA LEU A 17 -18.06 2.16 0.82
C LEU A 17 -18.10 3.40 1.73
N PRO A 18 -18.49 3.25 3.01
CA PRO A 18 -18.39 4.32 3.99
C PRO A 18 -16.92 4.62 4.30
N GLY A 19 -16.66 5.84 4.80
CA GLY A 19 -15.31 6.29 5.16
C GLY A 19 -14.56 5.34 6.10
N ALA A 20 -15.28 4.78 7.08
CA ALA A 20 -14.72 3.82 8.03
C ALA A 20 -14.25 2.53 7.34
N ALA A 21 -15.03 1.99 6.40
CA ALA A 21 -14.64 0.78 5.67
C ALA A 21 -13.39 1.01 4.81
N LEU A 22 -13.25 2.18 4.18
CA LEU A 22 -12.05 2.54 3.43
C LEU A 22 -10.82 2.62 4.34
N ALA A 23 -10.96 3.22 5.52
CA ALA A 23 -9.88 3.27 6.51
C ALA A 23 -9.49 1.86 6.98
N THR A 24 -10.47 1.00 7.30
CA THR A 24 -10.22 -0.39 7.70
C THR A 24 -9.49 -1.18 6.62
N LEU A 25 -9.89 -1.03 5.35
CA LEU A 25 -9.19 -1.66 4.22
C LEU A 25 -7.75 -1.16 4.09
N ALA A 26 -7.53 0.15 4.23
CA ALA A 26 -6.19 0.74 4.16
C ALA A 26 -5.27 0.19 5.26
N PHE A 27 -5.74 0.16 6.51
CA PHE A 27 -4.95 -0.39 7.62
C PHE A 27 -4.76 -1.91 7.52
N THR A 28 -5.74 -2.64 6.98
CA THR A 28 -5.59 -4.08 6.72
C THR A 28 -4.49 -4.32 5.69
N LEU A 29 -4.46 -3.55 4.59
CA LEU A 29 -3.38 -3.63 3.59
C LEU A 29 -2.01 -3.29 4.19
N TRP A 30 -1.93 -2.27 5.06
CA TRP A 30 -0.70 -1.96 5.78
C TRP A 30 -0.25 -3.11 6.70
N SER A 31 -1.17 -3.71 7.47
CA SER A 31 -0.83 -4.86 8.34
C SER A 31 -0.38 -6.07 7.52
N LEU A 32 -1.01 -6.34 6.38
CA LEU A 32 -0.58 -7.38 5.45
C LEU A 32 0.81 -7.09 4.89
N ALA A 33 1.11 -5.83 4.55
CA ALA A 33 2.44 -5.43 4.08
C ALA A 33 3.50 -5.73 5.15
N PHE A 34 3.22 -5.37 6.40
CA PHE A 34 4.13 -5.62 7.52
C PHE A 34 4.39 -7.12 7.71
N VAL A 35 3.34 -7.94 7.78
CA VAL A 35 3.45 -9.39 7.94
C VAL A 35 4.18 -10.02 6.75
N ALA A 36 3.86 -9.61 5.52
CA ALA A 36 4.49 -10.13 4.32
C ALA A 36 5.99 -9.79 4.26
N LEU A 37 6.37 -8.56 4.59
CA LEU A 37 7.78 -8.14 4.63
C LEU A 37 8.55 -8.90 5.71
N TYR A 38 7.99 -9.02 6.92
CA TYR A 38 8.64 -9.76 8.01
C TYR A 38 8.78 -11.24 7.68
N GLY A 39 7.73 -11.86 7.16
CA GLY A 39 7.74 -13.25 6.71
C GLY A 39 8.74 -13.48 5.58
N ALA A 40 8.82 -12.58 4.60
CA ALA A 40 9.78 -12.67 3.50
C ALA A 40 11.24 -12.56 3.99
N VAL A 41 11.52 -11.76 5.03
CA VAL A 41 12.85 -11.74 5.66
C VAL A 41 13.15 -13.09 6.30
N SER A 42 12.27 -13.59 7.16
CA SER A 42 12.51 -14.85 7.89
C SER A 42 12.65 -16.05 6.95
N VAL A 43 11.73 -16.20 5.98
CA VAL A 43 11.79 -17.26 4.98
C VAL A 43 13.02 -17.13 4.11
N GLY A 44 13.32 -15.91 3.68
CA GLY A 44 14.44 -15.64 2.79
C GLY A 44 15.81 -15.90 3.40
N CYS A 45 16.01 -15.54 4.66
CA CYS A 45 17.24 -15.87 5.38
C CYS A 45 17.35 -17.38 5.66
N ALA A 46 16.26 -18.05 6.04
CA ALA A 46 16.27 -19.50 6.24
C ALA A 46 16.51 -20.28 4.93
N ALA A 47 16.04 -19.76 3.80
CA ALA A 47 16.19 -20.37 2.48
C ALA A 47 17.47 -19.94 1.75
N GLY A 48 18.29 -19.05 2.33
CA GLY A 48 19.54 -18.58 1.72
C GLY A 48 19.36 -17.71 0.48
N TRP A 49 18.22 -17.03 0.31
CA TRP A 49 17.94 -16.17 -0.85
C TRP A 49 18.90 -14.98 -1.00
N GLU A 50 19.59 -14.62 0.09
CA GLU A 50 20.66 -13.63 0.09
C GLU A 50 21.86 -14.06 -0.76
N MET A 51 22.16 -15.36 -0.80
CA MET A 51 23.27 -15.95 -1.57
C MET A 51 22.98 -16.06 -3.07
N VAL A 52 21.71 -15.96 -3.46
CA VAL A 52 21.28 -16.06 -4.86
C VAL A 52 21.40 -14.68 -5.50
N ALA A 53 22.48 -14.45 -6.25
CA ALA A 53 22.69 -13.20 -6.97
C ALA A 53 21.85 -13.13 -8.26
N ILE A 54 21.14 -12.02 -8.45
CA ILE A 54 20.40 -11.65 -9.67
C ILE A 54 20.91 -10.28 -10.11
N GLY A 55 21.95 -10.28 -10.95
CA GLY A 55 22.63 -9.05 -11.38
C GLY A 55 23.31 -8.34 -10.19
N PRO A 56 23.07 -7.03 -9.97
CA PRO A 56 23.67 -6.29 -8.85
C PRO A 56 22.95 -6.49 -7.50
N ALA A 57 21.84 -7.23 -7.46
CA ALA A 57 21.02 -7.43 -6.27
C ALA A 57 20.87 -8.93 -5.94
N SER A 58 20.58 -9.27 -4.68
CA SER A 58 20.19 -10.63 -4.30
C SER A 58 18.70 -10.88 -4.56
N LEU A 59 18.32 -12.14 -4.73
CA LEU A 59 16.92 -12.57 -4.82
C LEU A 59 16.12 -12.06 -3.61
N GLN A 60 16.73 -12.10 -2.41
CA GLN A 60 16.14 -11.55 -1.19
C GLN A 60 15.68 -10.11 -1.35
N ARG A 61 16.57 -9.24 -1.83
CA ARG A 61 16.29 -7.82 -1.98
C ARG A 61 15.20 -7.58 -3.03
N LEU A 62 15.21 -8.35 -4.12
CA LEU A 62 14.19 -8.25 -5.17
C LEU A 62 12.81 -8.66 -4.67
N VAL A 63 12.69 -9.74 -3.90
CA VAL A 63 11.41 -10.18 -3.32
C VAL A 63 10.88 -9.13 -2.35
N MET A 64 11.72 -8.61 -1.45
CA MET A 64 11.29 -7.55 -0.52
C MET A 64 10.83 -6.28 -1.23
N LEU A 65 11.57 -5.84 -2.26
CA LEU A 65 11.19 -4.71 -3.09
C LEU A 65 9.87 -4.96 -3.82
N ALA A 66 9.67 -6.15 -4.39
CA ALA A 66 8.44 -6.50 -5.07
C ALA A 66 7.23 -6.46 -4.12
N VAL A 67 7.35 -7.05 -2.93
CA VAL A 67 6.29 -7.02 -1.89
C VAL A 67 5.99 -5.59 -1.47
N TRP A 68 7.02 -4.77 -1.23
CA TRP A 68 6.85 -3.38 -0.81
C TRP A 68 6.18 -2.53 -1.89
N LEU A 69 6.67 -2.59 -3.12
CA LEU A 69 6.11 -1.83 -4.25
C LEU A 69 4.67 -2.26 -4.57
N LEU A 70 4.37 -3.56 -4.47
CA LEU A 70 3.00 -4.06 -4.64
C LEU A 70 2.04 -3.43 -3.62
N HIS A 71 2.41 -3.39 -2.34
CA HIS A 71 1.56 -2.80 -1.30
C HIS A 71 1.43 -1.28 -1.46
N LEU A 72 2.50 -0.57 -1.83
CA LEU A 72 2.42 0.86 -2.17
C LEU A 72 1.48 1.11 -3.35
N ALA A 73 1.55 0.28 -4.39
CA ALA A 73 0.64 0.37 -5.53
C ALA A 73 -0.82 0.11 -5.12
N LEU A 74 -1.09 -0.93 -4.34
CA LEU A 74 -2.43 -1.24 -3.85
C LEU A 74 -3.02 -0.12 -2.98
N LEU A 75 -2.23 0.45 -2.07
CA LEU A 75 -2.64 1.58 -1.23
C LEU A 75 -2.85 2.86 -2.05
N GLY A 76 -1.97 3.13 -3.02
CA GLY A 76 -2.11 4.26 -3.95
C GLY A 76 -3.37 4.14 -4.80
N LEU A 77 -3.67 2.93 -5.31
CA LEU A 77 -4.90 2.63 -6.05
C LEU A 77 -6.14 2.80 -5.16
N LEU A 78 -6.10 2.33 -3.91
CA LEU A 78 -7.20 2.51 -2.95
C LEU A 78 -7.42 3.99 -2.64
N GLY A 79 -6.37 4.75 -2.38
CA GLY A 79 -6.44 6.20 -2.13
C GLY A 79 -6.96 6.97 -3.34
N TRP A 80 -6.52 6.61 -4.55
CA TRP A 80 -7.04 7.20 -5.79
C TRP A 80 -8.51 6.84 -6.03
N ALA A 81 -8.92 5.60 -5.80
CA ALA A 81 -10.32 5.19 -5.88
C ALA A 81 -11.20 5.93 -4.85
N ALA A 82 -10.69 6.14 -3.64
CA ALA A 82 -11.35 6.91 -2.59
C ALA A 82 -11.49 8.40 -2.95
N TRP A 83 -10.46 9.00 -3.56
CA TRP A 83 -10.45 10.41 -3.97
C TRP A 83 -11.29 10.69 -5.23
N SER A 84 -11.35 9.73 -6.16
CA SER A 84 -12.10 9.85 -7.42
C SER A 84 -13.60 9.59 -7.28
N ALA A 85 -14.05 9.05 -6.14
CA ALA A 85 -15.47 8.91 -5.84
C ALA A 85 -16.13 10.30 -5.63
N ALA A 86 -17.02 10.65 -6.57
CA ALA A 86 -17.81 11.89 -6.60
C ALA A 86 -18.77 12.02 -5.37
N PRO A 87 -19.35 13.21 -5.10
CA PRO A 87 -19.98 13.55 -3.82
C PRO A 87 -21.14 12.63 -3.42
N LEU A 88 -21.06 12.13 -2.19
CA LEU A 88 -22.21 11.78 -1.34
C LEU A 88 -22.67 13.08 -0.64
N ASP A 89 -23.78 13.02 0.09
CA ASP A 89 -24.31 14.10 0.94
C ASP A 89 -23.23 14.79 1.79
N ASP A 90 -23.40 16.07 2.11
CA ASP A 90 -22.34 16.94 2.64
C ASP A 90 -21.64 16.41 3.91
N ALA A 91 -22.40 15.83 4.85
CA ALA A 91 -21.86 15.29 6.10
C ALA A 91 -21.06 13.99 5.89
N GLU A 92 -21.60 13.07 5.10
CA GLU A 92 -20.98 11.78 4.76
C GLU A 92 -19.70 11.99 3.94
N GLN A 93 -19.70 13.00 3.06
CA GLN A 93 -18.54 13.36 2.25
C GLN A 93 -17.38 13.87 3.12
N SER A 94 -17.66 14.71 4.12
CA SER A 94 -16.64 15.22 5.04
C SER A 94 -16.01 14.08 5.84
N PHE A 95 -16.83 13.19 6.43
CA PHE A 95 -16.35 12.04 7.18
C PHE A 95 -15.50 11.11 6.31
N ARG A 96 -15.95 10.83 5.09
CA ARG A 96 -15.23 9.98 4.13
C ARG A 96 -13.89 10.56 3.71
N ARG A 97 -13.79 11.88 3.53
CA ARG A 97 -12.51 12.55 3.22
C ARG A 97 -11.55 12.50 4.39
N VAL A 98 -12.00 12.81 5.60
CA VAL A 98 -11.11 12.84 6.77
C VAL A 98 -10.68 11.42 7.17
N VAL A 99 -11.64 10.52 7.37
CA VAL A 99 -11.36 9.17 7.90
C VAL A 99 -10.88 8.23 6.80
N GLY A 100 -11.61 8.16 5.69
CA GLY A 100 -11.30 7.21 4.60
C GLY A 100 -10.01 7.58 3.86
N PHE A 101 -9.96 8.79 3.29
CA PHE A 101 -8.76 9.24 2.57
C PHE A 101 -7.58 9.52 3.52
N GLY A 102 -7.82 10.12 4.70
CA GLY A 102 -6.78 10.25 5.72
C GLY A 102 -6.19 8.90 6.15
N GLY A 103 -7.04 7.89 6.34
CA GLY A 103 -6.59 6.51 6.61
C GLY A 103 -5.73 5.92 5.49
N CYS A 104 -6.09 6.16 4.22
CA CYS A 104 -5.28 5.74 3.06
C CYS A 104 -3.90 6.43 3.06
N VAL A 105 -3.85 7.74 3.32
CA VAL A 105 -2.59 8.50 3.38
C VAL A 105 -1.71 8.01 4.52
N LEU A 106 -2.29 7.80 5.71
CA LEU A 106 -1.55 7.30 6.87
C LEU A 106 -1.02 5.88 6.64
N ALA A 107 -1.83 4.97 6.09
CA ALA A 107 -1.41 3.62 5.76
C ALA A 107 -0.28 3.60 4.71
N LEU A 108 -0.36 4.48 3.70
CA LEU A 108 0.67 4.62 2.67
C LEU A 108 1.97 5.17 3.25
N ALA A 109 1.90 6.22 4.07
CA ALA A 109 3.05 6.79 4.76
C ALA A 109 3.71 5.76 5.69
N ALA A 110 2.91 5.01 6.45
CA ALA A 110 3.40 3.95 7.31
C ALA A 110 4.07 2.83 6.51
N THR A 111 3.47 2.38 5.40
CA THR A 111 4.05 1.34 4.51
C THR A 111 5.36 1.81 3.88
N PHE A 112 5.42 3.06 3.45
CA PHE A 112 6.63 3.68 2.92
C PHE A 112 7.74 3.69 3.97
N TRP A 113 7.43 4.13 5.18
CA TRP A 113 8.40 4.16 6.28
C TRP A 113 8.88 2.76 6.67
N THR A 114 7.97 1.78 6.79
CA THR A 114 8.34 0.40 7.17
C THR A 114 9.18 -0.31 6.12
N GLY A 115 9.04 0.05 4.84
CA GLY A 115 9.85 -0.53 3.76
C GLY A 115 11.17 0.19 3.50
N LEU A 116 11.39 1.37 4.08
CA LEU A 116 12.63 2.14 3.88
C LEU A 116 13.91 1.36 4.25
N PRO A 117 13.96 0.61 5.37
CA PRO A 117 15.14 -0.17 5.75
C PRO A 117 15.57 -1.20 4.69
N VAL A 118 14.64 -1.70 3.87
CA VAL A 118 14.93 -2.64 2.75
C VAL A 118 15.96 -2.08 1.78
N LEU A 119 16.04 -0.75 1.66
CA LEU A 119 17.00 -0.08 0.79
C LEU A 119 18.39 0.07 1.43
N MET A 120 18.46 0.15 2.77
CA MET A 120 19.64 0.60 3.50
C MET A 120 20.38 -0.51 4.24
N THR A 121 19.70 -1.60 4.64
CA THR A 121 20.28 -2.64 5.50
C THR A 121 20.56 -3.95 4.76
N SER A 122 21.59 -4.68 5.21
CA SER A 122 21.72 -6.10 4.89
C SER A 122 20.58 -6.87 5.56
N SER A 123 19.94 -7.77 4.81
CA SER A 123 18.69 -8.44 5.26
C SER A 123 18.93 -9.60 6.22
N CYS A 124 20.12 -10.21 6.16
CA CYS A 124 20.52 -11.33 7.00
C CYS A 124 21.90 -10.97 7.58
N ALA A 125 22.04 -11.03 8.90
CA ALA A 125 23.27 -10.80 9.64
C ALA A 125 23.39 -11.82 10.77
#